data_AF-A0A3D2FVV7-F1
#
_entry.id   AF-A0A3D2FVV7-F1
#
_cell.length_a   1.000
_cell.length_b   1.000
_cell.length_c   1.000
_cell.angle_alpha   90.00
_cell.angle_beta   90.00
_cell.angle_gamma   90.00
#
_symmetry.space_group_name_H-M   'P 1'
#
loop_
_entity.id
_entity.type
_entity.pdbx_description
1 polymer ?
#
loop_
_entity_poly.entity_id
_entity_poly.type
_entity_poly.pdbx_seq_one_letter_code
_entity_poly.pdbx_strand_id
1 'polypeptide(L)'
;MNAAPLGWRAHILMNLRLAAPLIIGQLATIGIWTSDVVAMGNLDTTSLAAGSLAARYFQPMFFLALGISLAVGPLVAQGLGAGDQRQVRRAFRQGLVIAATLGMATIPLLFIGEEVLILIGQDPELAR
;
A
#
# COMPACT_ATOMS: atom_id res chain seq x y z
N MET A 1 11.39 29.33 24.85
CA MET A 1 12.67 29.59 24.16
C MET A 1 12.34 29.94 22.71
N ASN A 2 12.41 31.23 22.36
CA ASN A 2 12.06 31.74 21.03
C ASN A 2 13.20 31.45 20.06
N ALA A 3 13.08 30.40 19.23
CA ALA A 3 13.98 30.20 18.11
C ALA A 3 13.68 31.26 17.04
N ALA A 4 14.71 31.99 16.59
CA ALA A 4 14.60 32.92 15.47
C ALA A 4 14.06 32.18 14.22
N PRO A 5 13.18 32.81 13.41
CA PRO A 5 12.60 32.15 12.25
C PRO A 5 13.71 31.74 11.29
N LEU A 6 13.86 30.43 11.06
CA LEU A 6 14.77 29.89 10.07
C LEU A 6 14.40 30.49 8.70
N GLY A 7 15.39 30.97 7.94
CA GLY A 7 15.13 31.49 6.60
C GLY A 7 14.48 30.42 5.70
N TRP A 8 13.64 30.82 4.75
CA TRP A 8 12.93 29.91 3.83
C TRP A 8 13.79 28.80 3.22
N ARG A 9 15.06 29.10 2.92
CA ARG A 9 16.05 28.13 2.41
C ARG A 9 16.35 26.99 3.40
N ALA A 10 16.44 27.29 4.69
CA ALA A 10 16.67 26.28 5.73
C ALA A 10 15.44 25.37 5.91
N HIS A 11 14.23 25.92 5.82
CA HIS A 11 13.00 25.11 5.83
C HIS A 11 12.93 24.14 4.64
N ILE A 12 13.26 24.61 3.43
CA ILE A 12 13.28 23.75 2.23
C ILE A 12 14.31 22.63 2.38
N LEU A 13 15.54 22.95 2.81
CA LEU A 13 16.59 21.95 3.02
C LEU A 13 16.20 20.90 4.07
N MET A 14 15.56 21.32 5.17
CA MET A 14 15.12 20.40 6.22
C MET A 14 13.97 19.51 5.75
N ASN A 15 13.03 20.05 4.98
CA ASN A 15 11.95 19.29 4.39
C ASN A 15 12.47 18.28 3.35
N LEU A 16 13.43 18.68 2.50
CA LEU A 16 14.09 17.79 1.55
C LEU A 16 14.85 16.66 2.25
N ARG A 17 15.49 16.92 3.38
CA ARG A 17 16.17 15.88 4.17
C ARG A 17 15.20 14.82 4.70
N LEU A 18 13.96 15.19 5.01
CA LEU A 18 12.91 14.26 5.44
C LEU A 18 12.22 13.58 4.25
N ALA A 19 11.97 14.32 3.16
CA ALA A 19 11.29 13.81 1.98
C ALA A 19 12.19 12.89 1.14
N ALA A 20 13.50 13.13 1.08
CA ALA A 20 14.44 12.33 0.30
C ALA A 20 14.36 10.82 0.58
N PRO A 21 14.44 10.33 1.83
CA PRO A 21 14.31 8.90 2.11
C PRO A 21 12.92 8.35 1.75
N LEU A 22 11.86 9.14 1.92
CA LEU A 22 10.50 8.75 1.54
C LEU A 22 10.37 8.59 0.02
N ILE A 23 10.92 9.53 -0.75
CA ILE A 23 10.94 9.49 -2.22
C ILE A 23 11.72 8.26 -2.70
N ILE A 24 12.90 7.99 -2.13
CA ILE A 24 13.70 6.82 -2.48
C ILE A 24 12.92 5.53 -2.20
N GLY A 25 12.27 5.41 -1.04
CA GLY A 25 11.45 4.25 -0.72
C GLY A 25 10.27 4.06 -1.68
N GLN A 26 9.62 5.16 -2.07
CA GLN A 26 8.51 5.10 -3.02
C GLN A 26 8.99 4.72 -4.42
N LEU A 27 10.12 5.27 -4.88
CA LEU A 27 10.74 4.90 -6.15
C LEU A 27 11.18 3.44 -6.16
N ALA A 28 11.74 2.94 -5.05
CA ALA A 28 12.08 1.52 -4.93
C ALA A 28 10.85 0.62 -5.04
N THR A 29 9.73 1.01 -4.40
CA THR A 29 8.46 0.26 -4.49
C THR A 29 7.92 0.23 -5.92
N ILE A 30 7.91 1.37 -6.62
CA ILE A 30 7.54 1.46 -8.03
C ILE A 30 8.48 0.61 -8.89
N GLY A 31 9.78 0.62 -8.56
CA GLY A 31 10.80 -0.20 -9.20
C GLY A 31 10.48 -1.69 -9.08
N ILE A 32 10.14 -2.17 -7.89
CA ILE A 32 9.75 -3.58 -7.66
C ILE A 32 8.56 -3.95 -8.54
N TRP A 33 7.47 -3.17 -8.52
CA TRP A 33 6.29 -3.45 -9.35
C TRP A 33 6.62 -3.44 -10.85
N THR A 34 7.49 -2.53 -11.28
CA THR A 34 7.92 -2.46 -12.67
C THR A 34 8.78 -3.66 -13.04
N SER A 35 9.70 -4.07 -12.16
CA SER A 35 10.53 -5.27 -12.35
C SER A 35 9.68 -6.53 -12.46
N ASP A 36 8.61 -6.66 -11.67
CA ASP A 36 7.68 -7.81 -11.76
C ASP A 36 7.00 -7.86 -13.13
N VAL A 37 6.51 -6.72 -13.64
CA VAL A 37 5.91 -6.61 -14.98
C VAL A 37 6.92 -6.93 -16.07
N VAL A 38 8.14 -6.40 -15.98
CA VAL A 38 9.22 -6.68 -16.94
C VAL A 38 9.62 -8.15 -16.91
N ALA A 39 9.68 -8.78 -15.72
CA ALA A 39 9.97 -10.20 -15.59
C ALA A 39 8.91 -11.07 -16.28
N MET A 40 7.62 -10.78 -16.05
CA MET A 40 6.52 -11.48 -16.74
C MET A 40 6.58 -11.28 -18.25
N GLY A 41 6.87 -10.06 -18.72
CA GLY A 41 7.00 -9.77 -20.15
C GLY A 41 8.18 -10.45 -20.84
N ASN A 42 9.26 -10.76 -20.12
CA ASN A 42 10.39 -11.51 -20.65
C ASN A 42 10.13 -13.02 -20.75
N LEU A 43 9.18 -13.55 -19.96
CA LEU A 43 8.79 -14.96 -20.02
C LEU A 43 7.90 -15.22 -21.23
N ASP A 44 6.74 -14.57 -21.27
CA ASP A 44 5.79 -14.67 -22.37
C ASP A 44 4.69 -13.60 -22.28
N THR A 45 4.03 -13.31 -23.41
CA THR A 45 2.97 -12.29 -23.49
C THR A 45 1.70 -12.68 -22.75
N THR A 46 1.43 -13.98 -22.59
CA THR A 46 0.22 -14.48 -21.94
C THR A 46 0.29 -14.29 -20.44
N SER A 47 1.42 -14.62 -19.82
CA SER A 47 1.75 -14.37 -18.41
C SER A 47 1.71 -12.89 -18.07
N LEU A 48 2.21 -12.02 -18.96
CA LEU A 48 2.11 -10.56 -18.78
C LEU A 48 0.66 -10.07 -18.82
N ALA A 49 -0.15 -10.60 -19.73
CA ALA A 49 -1.56 -10.24 -19.85
C ALA A 49 -2.37 -10.73 -18.63
N ALA A 50 -2.20 -11.98 -18.23
CA ALA A 50 -2.81 -12.58 -17.04
C ALA A 50 -2.39 -11.83 -15.76
N GLY A 51 -1.10 -11.55 -15.59
CA GLY A 51 -0.57 -10.79 -14.45
C GLY A 51 -1.10 -9.36 -14.39
N SER A 52 -1.27 -8.69 -15.53
CA SER A 52 -1.88 -7.36 -15.61
C SER A 52 -3.36 -7.40 -15.21
N LEU A 53 -4.10 -8.43 -15.65
CA LEU A 53 -5.50 -8.62 -15.28
C LEU A 53 -5.66 -8.90 -13.78
N ALA A 54 -4.82 -9.77 -13.22
CA ALA A 54 -4.77 -10.06 -11.79
C ALA A 54 -4.45 -8.81 -10.96
N ALA A 55 -3.49 -7.98 -11.40
CA ALA A 55 -3.17 -6.72 -10.73
C ALA A 55 -4.37 -5.77 -10.71
N ARG A 56 -5.12 -5.66 -11.83
CA ARG A 56 -6.34 -4.85 -11.91
C ARG A 56 -7.44 -5.36 -10.98
N TYR A 57 -7.58 -6.68 -10.85
CA TYR A 57 -8.53 -7.32 -9.95
C TYR A 57 -8.17 -7.06 -8.47
N PHE A 58 -6.88 -7.13 -8.13
CA PHE A 58 -6.40 -6.94 -6.76
C PHE A 58 -6.38 -5.47 -6.30
N GLN A 59 -6.17 -4.51 -7.22
CA GLN A 59 -5.97 -3.09 -6.92
C GLN A 59 -7.03 -2.47 -5.98
N PRO A 60 -8.35 -2.69 -6.16
CA PRO A 60 -9.37 -2.12 -5.29
C PRO A 60 -9.29 -2.67 -3.86
N MET A 61 -9.03 -3.98 -3.71
CA MET A 61 -8.88 -4.63 -2.41
C MET A 61 -7.66 -4.09 -1.68
N PHE A 62 -6.54 -3.96 -2.40
CA PHE A 62 -5.31 -3.36 -1.89
C PHE A 62 -5.55 -1.93 -1.38
N PHE A 63 -6.21 -1.07 -2.16
CA PHE A 63 -6.47 0.30 -1.75
C PHE A 63 -7.43 0.42 -0.57
N LEU A 64 -8.44 -0.45 -0.49
CA LEU A 64 -9.33 -0.52 0.67
C LEU A 64 -8.55 -0.86 1.94
N ALA A 65 -7.70 -1.88 1.90
CA ALA A 65 -6.86 -2.26 3.02
C ALA A 65 -5.84 -1.18 3.39
N LEU A 66 -5.24 -0.55 2.39
CA LEU A 66 -4.28 0.54 2.56
C LEU A 66 -4.93 1.74 3.25
N GLY A 67 -6.11 2.18 2.78
CA GLY A 67 -6.81 3.34 3.32
C GLY A 67 -7.14 3.20 4.80
N ILE A 68 -7.64 2.02 5.22
CA ILE A 68 -7.93 1.75 6.63
C ILE A 68 -6.64 1.68 7.45
N SER A 69 -5.58 1.10 6.90
CA SER A 69 -4.29 1.00 7.59
C SER A 69 -3.62 2.36 7.80
N LEU A 70 -3.77 3.29 6.85
CA LEU A 70 -3.23 4.65 6.94
C LEU A 70 -3.85 5.47 8.08
N ALA A 71 -5.06 5.14 8.53
CA ALA A 71 -5.72 5.82 9.66
C ALA A 71 -5.06 5.51 11.02
N VAL A 72 -4.33 4.40 11.14
CA VAL A 72 -3.68 3.98 12.40
C VAL A 72 -2.56 4.95 12.79
N GLY A 73 -1.80 5.45 11.81
CA GLY A 73 -0.67 6.36 12.04
C GLY A 73 -1.07 7.64 12.79
N PRO A 74 -2.06 8.43 12.30
CA PRO A 74 -2.58 9.59 13.00
C PRO A 74 -3.13 9.28 14.41
N LEU A 75 -3.85 8.18 14.59
CA LEU A 75 -4.38 7.78 15.91
C LEU A 75 -3.26 7.50 16.92
N VAL A 76 -2.19 6.84 16.46
CA VAL A 76 -1.00 6.61 17.28
C VAL A 76 -0.27 7.93 17.58
N ALA A 77 -0.11 8.80 16.58
CA ALA A 77 0.52 10.11 16.76
C ALA A 77 -0.24 11.00 17.76
N GLN A 78 -1.58 10.99 17.72
CA GLN A 78 -2.42 11.69 18.69
C GLN A 78 -2.23 11.16 20.11
N GLY A 79 -2.23 9.83 20.29
CA GLY A 79 -2.00 9.22 21.61
C GLY A 79 -0.61 9.50 22.17
N LEU A 80 0.41 9.50 21.31
CA LEU A 80 1.77 9.92 21.69
C LEU A 80 1.81 11.39 22.11
N GLY A 81 1.13 12.27 21.37
CA GLY A 81 1.04 13.70 21.70
C GLY A 81 0.29 13.99 23.00
N ALA A 82 -0.71 13.17 23.35
CA ALA A 82 -1.49 13.29 24.58
C ALA A 82 -0.84 12.59 25.80
N GLY A 83 0.26 11.86 25.61
CA GLY A 83 0.87 11.02 26.66
C GLY A 83 0.05 9.78 27.02
N ASP A 84 -1.00 9.45 26.26
CA ASP A 84 -1.86 8.29 26.50
C ASP A 84 -1.31 7.03 25.83
N GLN A 85 -0.42 6.35 26.57
CA GLN A 85 0.16 5.07 26.14
C GLN A 85 -0.89 3.96 25.95
N ARG A 86 -2.06 4.04 26.61
CA ARG A 86 -3.13 3.05 26.43
C ARG A 86 -3.80 3.23 25.08
N GLN A 87 -4.07 4.47 24.68
CA GLN A 87 -4.61 4.78 23.35
C GLN A 87 -3.66 4.30 22.24
N VAL A 88 -2.35 4.56 22.37
CA VAL A 88 -1.34 4.10 21.41
C VAL A 88 -1.38 2.58 21.24
N ARG A 89 -1.33 1.82 22.35
CA ARG A 89 -1.39 0.35 22.31
C ARG A 89 -2.70 -0.16 21.73
N ARG A 90 -3.82 0.48 22.05
CA ARG A 90 -5.14 0.11 21.54
C ARG A 90 -5.25 0.36 20.03
N ALA A 91 -4.87 1.55 19.56
CA ALA A 91 -4.90 1.92 18.15
C ALA A 91 -4.02 0.97 17.32
N PHE A 92 -2.80 0.67 17.79
CA PHE A 92 -1.90 -0.26 17.14
C PHE A 92 -2.48 -1.68 17.07
N ARG A 93 -2.97 -2.22 18.19
CA ARG A 93 -3.53 -3.58 18.22
C ARG A 93 -4.79 -3.71 17.35
N GLN A 94 -5.67 -2.72 17.40
CA GLN A 94 -6.87 -2.69 16.56
C GLN A 94 -6.50 -2.58 15.09
N GLY A 95 -5.54 -1.72 14.75
CA GLY A 95 -4.99 -1.61 13.40
C GLY A 95 -4.46 -2.95 12.88
N LEU A 96 -3.68 -3.67 13.69
CA LEU A 96 -3.15 -4.98 13.33
C LEU A 96 -4.26 -6.02 13.11
N VAL A 97 -5.26 -6.06 14.00
CA VAL A 97 -6.40 -6.99 13.86
C VAL A 97 -7.20 -6.67 12.60
N ILE A 98 -7.44 -5.39 12.31
CA ILE A 98 -8.17 -4.98 11.11
C ILE A 98 -7.37 -5.34 9.86
N ALA A 99 -6.07 -5.04 9.83
CA ALA A 99 -5.20 -5.40 8.71
C ALA A 99 -5.17 -6.91 8.46
N ALA A 100 -5.03 -7.72 9.52
CA ALA A 100 -5.08 -9.18 9.42
C ALA A 100 -6.44 -9.69 8.94
N THR A 101 -7.54 -9.10 9.43
CA THR A 101 -8.90 -9.47 9.03
C THR A 101 -9.16 -9.14 7.56
N LEU A 102 -8.76 -7.96 7.10
CA LEU A 102 -8.87 -7.55 5.69
C LEU A 102 -8.00 -8.43 4.79
N GLY A 103 -6.77 -8.76 5.24
CA GLY A 103 -5.89 -9.69 4.54
C GLY A 103 -6.54 -11.07 4.38
N MET A 104 -7.02 -11.65 5.49
CA MET A 104 -7.72 -12.93 5.47
C MET A 104 -9.00 -12.90 4.63
N ALA A 105 -9.74 -11.80 4.61
CA ALA A 105 -10.93 -11.65 3.78
C ALA A 105 -10.60 -11.54 2.28
N THR A 106 -9.42 -11.03 1.94
CA THR A 106 -8.96 -10.93 0.54
C THR A 106 -8.59 -12.30 -0.04
N ILE A 107 -8.07 -13.23 0.77
CA ILE A 107 -7.68 -14.58 0.32
C ILE A 107 -8.79 -15.31 -0.44
N PRO A 108 -10.00 -15.55 0.10
CA PRO A 108 -11.05 -16.25 -0.63
C PRO A 108 -11.52 -15.49 -1.87
N LEU A 109 -11.47 -14.16 -1.85
CA LEU A 109 -11.79 -13.34 -3.02
C LEU A 109 -10.80 -13.59 -4.17
N LEU A 110 -9.51 -13.77 -3.87
CA LEU A 110 -8.50 -14.13 -4.86
C LEU A 110 -8.74 -15.53 -5.45
N PHE A 111 -9.18 -16.49 -4.64
CA PHE A 111 -9.48 -17.85 -5.13
C PHE A 111 -10.69 -17.90 -6.07
N ILE A 112 -11.67 -17.00 -5.93
CA ILE A 112 -12.83 -16.91 -6.82
C ILE A 112 -12.54 -15.96 -8.00
N GLY A 113 -11.32 -15.39 -8.08
CA GLY A 113 -10.93 -14.42 -9.09
C GLY A 113 -11.11 -14.93 -10.52
N GLU A 114 -10.72 -16.18 -10.80
CA GLU A 114 -10.88 -16.82 -12.11
C GLU A 114 -12.35 -16.83 -12.55
N GLU A 115 -13.26 -17.30 -11.69
CA GLU A 115 -14.69 -17.34 -11.98
C GLU A 115 -15.27 -15.94 -12.21
N VAL A 116 -14.87 -14.96 -11.40
CA VAL A 116 -15.34 -13.57 -11.54
C VAL A 116 -14.85 -12.95 -12.86
N LEU A 117 -13.60 -13.20 -13.24
CA LEU A 117 -13.04 -12.69 -14.48
C LEU A 117 -13.72 -13.31 -15.70
N ILE A 118 -13.96 -14.62 -15.69
CA ILE A 118 -14.71 -15.32 -16.74
C ILE A 118 -16.15 -14.80 -16.82
N LEU A 119 -16.81 -14.58 -15.68
CA LEU A 119 -18.19 -14.04 -15.62
C LEU A 119 -18.29 -12.64 -16.24
N ILE A 120 -17.25 -11.81 -16.09
CA ILE A 120 -17.18 -10.45 -16.67
C ILE A 120 -16.76 -10.48 -18.15
N GLY A 121 -16.54 -11.67 -18.73
CA GLY A 121 -16.28 -11.89 -20.15
C GLY A 121 -14.80 -11.84 -20.52
N GLN A 122 -13.88 -12.06 -19.57
CA GLN A 122 -12.46 -12.22 -19.85
C GLN A 122 -12.17 -13.60 -20.44
N ASP A 123 -11.10 -13.68 -21.23
CA ASP A 123 -10.63 -14.93 -21.85
C ASP A 123 -10.24 -15.95 -20.76
N PRO A 124 -10.77 -17.20 -20.79
CA PRO A 124 -10.39 -18.25 -19.84
C PRO A 124 -8.89 -18.53 -19.78
N GLU A 125 -8.15 -18.31 -20.86
CA GLU A 125 -6.69 -18.50 -20.89
C GLU A 125 -5.94 -17.41 -20.10
N LEU A 126 -6.56 -16.23 -19.93
CA LEU A 126 -6.03 -15.10 -19.17
C LEU A 126 -6.56 -15.02 -17.73
N ALA A 127 -7.67 -15.71 -17.44
CA ALA A 127 -8.32 -15.70 -16.14
C ALA A 127 -7.72 -16.69 -15.12
N ARG A 128 -6.87 -17.61 -15.60
CA ARG A 128 -6.23 -18.68 -14.83
C ARG A 128 -4.91 -18.24 -14.20
#